data_AF-A0A935LSS7-F1
#
_entry.id   AF-A0A935LSS7-F1
#
_cell.length_a   1.000
_cell.length_b   1.000
_cell.length_c   1.000
_cell.angle_alpha   90.00
_cell.angle_beta   90.00
_cell.angle_gamma   90.00
#
_symmetry.space_group_name_H-M   'P 1'
#
loop_
_entity.id
_entity.type
_entity.pdbx_description
1 polymer ?
#
loop_
_entity_poly.entity_id
_entity_poly.type
_entity_poly.pdbx_seq_one_letter_code
_entity_poly.pdbx_strand_id
1 'polypeptide(L)'
;MDNLKNNILKTLLYYDIFRHPLKSDEIFSLLPQNSVTKNDISNVLKQISKENQTVYSKDDYYFIGKNENYIELRRSREMYSEKSWKSARFITHIIKRFPFVRAVFVTGSLSKNSSIPDSDLDFMVVTENNRLWISRTLLMLFKKILLFNSHKYFCINYFISEDSLVISEKNIFIATEIAHIKSTFNSGMMFKFLEANSWIKEFFPNYRTGDPYFNSSGFKVNNRKSYFQSIAEIIFMGKTGDKLDVYFREKTIKHWNKKYSNYDKEERERLFTSTSGVSKTHPGNMQKVILNNYRERLKRFNLEWNE
;
A
#
# COMPACT_ATOMS: atom_id res chain seq x y z
N MET A 1 29.83 9.31 9.46
CA MET A 1 29.74 8.08 8.64
C MET A 1 28.89 7.00 9.32
N ASP A 2 29.08 6.74 10.61
CA ASP A 2 28.35 5.69 11.33
C ASP A 2 26.82 5.84 11.31
N ASN A 3 26.30 7.07 11.44
CA ASN A 3 24.86 7.31 11.37
C ASN A 3 24.26 6.92 10.01
N LEU A 4 24.94 7.27 8.90
CA LEU A 4 24.49 6.94 7.55
C LEU A 4 24.53 5.42 7.31
N LYS A 5 25.62 4.76 7.73
CA LYS A 5 25.72 3.28 7.70
C LYS A 5 24.58 2.63 8.48
N ASN A 6 24.29 3.10 9.69
CA ASN A 6 23.22 2.58 10.52
C ASN A 6 21.85 2.77 9.87
N ASN A 7 21.58 3.94 9.29
CA ASN A 7 20.30 4.18 8.60
C ASN A 7 20.15 3.36 7.32
N ILE A 8 21.23 3.13 6.56
CA ILE A 8 21.23 2.19 5.43
C ILE A 8 20.91 0.76 5.92
N LEU A 9 21.52 0.31 7.01
CA LEU A 9 21.24 -1.00 7.60
C LEU A 9 19.78 -1.10 8.06
N LYS A 10 19.22 -0.06 8.72
CA LYS A 10 17.81 -0.02 9.11
C LYS A 10 16.89 -0.21 7.90
N THR A 11 17.14 0.49 6.80
CA THR A 11 16.38 0.35 5.55
C THR A 11 16.49 -1.07 4.99
N LEU A 12 17.70 -1.61 4.84
CA LEU A 12 17.92 -2.94 4.30
C LEU A 12 17.31 -4.05 5.18
N LEU A 13 17.38 -3.92 6.51
CA LEU A 13 16.80 -4.88 7.45
C LEU A 13 15.27 -4.94 7.40
N TYR A 14 14.62 -3.81 7.11
CA TYR A 14 13.17 -3.79 6.90
C TYR A 14 12.81 -4.59 5.65
N TYR A 15 13.52 -4.37 4.54
CA TYR A 15 13.27 -5.05 3.27
C TYR A 15 13.71 -6.52 3.25
N ASP A 16 14.66 -6.91 4.13
CA ASP A 16 15.04 -8.31 4.31
C ASP A 16 13.90 -9.18 4.88
N ILE A 17 12.93 -8.59 5.60
CA ILE A 17 11.70 -9.29 6.02
C ILE A 17 10.98 -9.90 4.82
N PHE A 18 11.03 -9.20 3.68
CA PHE A 18 10.35 -9.58 2.44
C PHE A 18 11.26 -10.31 1.46
N ARG A 19 12.54 -10.52 1.80
CA ARG A 19 13.58 -11.05 0.90
C ARG A 19 13.65 -10.24 -0.39
N HIS A 20 13.76 -8.93 -0.22
CA HIS A 20 13.62 -7.95 -1.30
C HIS A 20 14.86 -7.08 -1.37
N PRO A 21 15.88 -7.47 -2.15
CA PRO A 21 17.05 -6.63 -2.39
C PRO A 21 16.65 -5.29 -3.00
N LEU A 22 17.35 -4.22 -2.58
CA LEU A 22 17.08 -2.85 -3.02
C LEU A 22 18.19 -2.33 -3.92
N LYS A 23 17.83 -1.49 -4.88
CA LYS A 23 18.79 -0.68 -5.64
C LYS A 23 19.21 0.55 -4.85
N SER A 24 20.38 1.12 -5.17
CA SER A 24 20.90 2.32 -4.50
C SER A 24 19.92 3.50 -4.50
N ASP A 25 19.15 3.67 -5.58
CA ASP A 25 18.15 4.72 -5.69
C ASP A 25 16.92 4.47 -4.80
N GLU A 26 16.49 3.21 -4.67
CA GLU A 26 15.42 2.83 -3.74
C GLU A 26 15.86 3.08 -2.29
N ILE A 27 17.11 2.71 -1.96
CA ILE A 27 17.71 2.98 -0.64
C ILE A 27 17.74 4.48 -0.36
N PHE A 28 18.14 5.30 -1.34
CA PHE A 28 18.14 6.75 -1.18
C PHE A 28 16.75 7.29 -0.81
N SER A 29 15.72 6.94 -1.59
CA SER A 29 14.35 7.43 -1.38
C SER A 29 13.74 6.94 -0.06
N LEU A 30 14.14 5.77 0.43
CA LEU A 30 13.61 5.13 1.65
C LEU A 30 14.53 5.28 2.88
N LEU A 31 15.59 6.08 2.78
CA LEU A 31 16.53 6.27 3.87
C LEU A 31 15.90 7.18 4.95
N PRO A 32 15.91 6.78 6.24
CA PRO A 32 15.42 7.61 7.35
C PRO A 32 16.43 8.69 7.76
N GLN A 33 17.00 9.40 6.79
CA GLN A 33 17.97 10.45 7.00
C GLN A 33 17.95 11.44 5.84
N ASN A 34 17.89 12.73 6.16
CA ASN A 34 17.97 13.82 5.18
C ASN A 34 19.43 14.34 5.05
N SER A 35 19.63 15.35 4.21
CA SER A 35 20.90 16.05 4.02
C SER A 35 22.04 15.13 3.60
N VAL A 36 21.70 14.15 2.75
CA VAL A 36 22.62 13.18 2.16
C VAL A 36 22.42 13.16 0.66
N THR A 37 23.50 12.97 -0.08
CA THR A 37 23.44 12.85 -1.54
C THR A 37 23.39 11.39 -1.97
N LYS A 38 22.93 11.13 -3.19
CA LYS A 38 23.03 9.78 -3.80
C LYS A 38 24.48 9.29 -3.85
N ASN A 39 25.45 10.19 -4.02
CA ASN A 39 26.87 9.85 -4.04
C ASN A 39 27.36 9.39 -2.66
N ASP A 40 26.93 10.05 -1.58
CA ASP A 40 27.27 9.65 -0.21
C ASP A 40 26.77 8.23 0.07
N ILE A 41 25.54 7.92 -0.33
CA ILE A 41 24.96 6.58 -0.19
C ILE A 41 25.76 5.57 -1.02
N SER A 42 26.06 5.87 -2.29
CA SER A 42 26.84 4.96 -3.15
C SER A 42 28.22 4.65 -2.55
N ASN A 43 28.89 5.66 -2.00
CA ASN A 43 30.20 5.50 -1.36
C ASN A 43 30.11 4.62 -0.12
N VAL A 44 29.15 4.88 0.78
CA VAL A 44 28.96 4.06 1.98
C VAL A 44 28.54 2.63 1.62
N LEU A 45 27.65 2.44 0.64
CA LEU A 45 27.24 1.11 0.17
C LEU A 45 28.44 0.31 -0.35
N LYS A 46 29.28 0.90 -1.20
CA LYS A 46 30.51 0.26 -1.71
C LYS A 46 31.47 -0.11 -0.58
N GLN A 47 31.59 0.75 0.43
CA GLN A 47 32.44 0.50 1.59
C GLN A 47 31.90 -0.68 2.42
N ILE A 48 30.63 -0.62 2.85
CA ILE A 48 30.07 -1.62 3.77
C ILE A 48 29.91 -2.99 3.11
N SER A 49 29.73 -3.04 1.78
CA SER A 49 29.69 -4.29 1.02
C SER A 49 31.05 -4.97 0.88
N LYS A 50 32.16 -4.22 0.98
CA LYS A 50 33.52 -4.79 0.99
C LYS A 50 33.95 -5.24 2.39
N GLU A 51 33.60 -4.47 3.41
CA GLU A 51 34.14 -4.63 4.76
C GLU A 51 33.35 -5.61 5.65
N ASN A 52 32.02 -5.59 5.62
CA ASN A 52 31.24 -5.99 6.81
C ASN A 52 30.58 -7.38 6.78
N GLN A 53 30.78 -8.22 5.75
CA GLN A 53 30.10 -9.53 5.56
C GLN A 53 28.58 -9.54 5.86
N THR A 54 27.94 -8.38 5.96
CA THR A 54 26.57 -8.22 6.44
C THR A 54 25.71 -7.71 5.31
N VAL A 55 26.16 -6.63 4.66
CA VAL A 55 25.54 -6.10 3.44
C VAL A 55 26.27 -6.69 2.25
N TYR A 56 25.53 -7.30 1.33
CA TYR A 56 26.05 -7.83 0.08
C TYR A 56 25.55 -7.00 -1.07
N SER A 57 26.37 -6.92 -2.12
CA SER A 57 26.04 -6.22 -3.35
C SER A 57 26.28 -7.11 -4.55
N LYS A 58 25.29 -7.24 -5.44
CA LYS A 58 25.44 -7.93 -6.74
C LYS A 58 24.41 -7.38 -7.72
N ASP A 59 24.81 -7.16 -8.98
CA ASP A 59 23.97 -6.61 -10.06
C ASP A 59 23.18 -5.34 -9.65
N ASP A 60 23.85 -4.41 -8.98
CA ASP A 60 23.29 -3.17 -8.38
C ASP A 60 22.24 -3.35 -7.27
N TYR A 61 22.00 -4.59 -6.83
CA TYR A 61 21.17 -4.89 -5.66
C TYR A 61 22.00 -4.97 -4.39
N TYR A 62 21.45 -4.43 -3.31
CA TYR A 62 22.00 -4.48 -1.96
C TYR A 62 21.01 -5.18 -1.02
N PHE A 63 21.51 -6.08 -0.18
CA PHE A 63 20.70 -6.91 0.70
C PHE A 63 21.50 -7.39 1.92
N ILE A 64 20.79 -7.91 2.93
CA ILE A 64 21.40 -8.47 4.14
C ILE A 64 21.67 -9.97 3.95
N GLY A 65 22.88 -10.42 4.31
CA GLY A 65 23.29 -11.82 4.25
C GLY A 65 23.69 -12.31 2.84
N LYS A 66 24.29 -13.50 2.78
CA LYS A 66 24.94 -14.07 1.57
C LYS A 66 24.00 -14.70 0.54
N ASN A 67 22.68 -14.68 0.73
CA ASN A 67 21.77 -15.47 -0.10
C ASN A 67 21.43 -14.76 -1.42
N GLU A 68 22.28 -14.95 -2.42
CA GLU A 68 22.12 -14.36 -3.76
C GLU A 68 20.83 -14.78 -4.47
N ASN A 69 20.18 -15.87 -4.05
CA ASN A 69 18.89 -16.28 -4.61
C ASN A 69 17.79 -15.21 -4.41
N TYR A 70 18.00 -14.24 -3.52
CA TYR A 70 17.08 -13.12 -3.35
C TYR A 70 17.01 -12.21 -4.58
N ILE A 71 18.09 -12.12 -5.38
CA ILE A 71 18.09 -11.34 -6.62
C ILE A 71 17.22 -12.03 -7.66
N GLU A 72 17.39 -13.34 -7.85
CA GLU A 72 16.56 -14.12 -8.77
C GLU A 72 15.10 -14.13 -8.33
N LEU A 73 14.83 -14.19 -7.03
CA LEU A 73 13.50 -14.03 -6.47
C LEU A 73 12.90 -12.65 -6.78
N ARG A 74 13.68 -11.57 -6.64
CA ARG A 74 13.24 -10.19 -6.98
C ARG A 74 12.91 -10.08 -8.46
N ARG A 75 13.79 -10.54 -9.35
CA ARG A 75 13.58 -10.52 -10.82
C ARG A 75 12.34 -11.32 -11.21
N SER A 76 12.19 -12.53 -10.65
CA SER A 76 11.02 -13.38 -10.88
C SER A 76 9.72 -12.68 -10.47
N ARG A 77 9.72 -12.05 -9.28
CA ARG A 77 8.56 -11.31 -8.78
C ARG A 77 8.23 -10.07 -9.63
N GLU A 78 9.23 -9.32 -10.09
CA GLU A 78 9.04 -8.20 -11.01
C GLU A 78 8.37 -8.67 -12.32
N MET A 79 8.87 -9.77 -12.91
CA MET A 79 8.29 -10.38 -14.10
C MET A 79 6.84 -10.83 -13.90
N TYR A 80 6.51 -11.40 -12.72
CA TYR A 80 5.11 -11.73 -12.40
C TYR A 80 4.27 -10.47 -12.21
N SER A 81 4.78 -9.43 -11.56
CA SER A 81 4.08 -8.15 -11.41
C SER A 81 3.76 -7.50 -12.75
N GLU A 82 4.65 -7.55 -13.74
CA GLU A 82 4.37 -7.06 -15.10
C GLU A 82 3.15 -7.74 -15.73
N LYS A 83 3.00 -9.05 -15.54
CA LYS A 83 1.81 -9.80 -15.98
C LYS A 83 0.58 -9.38 -15.18
N SER A 84 0.69 -9.27 -13.86
CA SER A 84 -0.39 -8.87 -12.95
C SER A 84 -0.90 -7.44 -13.21
N TRP A 85 -0.05 -6.53 -13.71
CA TRP A 85 -0.47 -5.18 -14.11
C TRP A 85 -1.52 -5.19 -15.23
N LYS A 86 -1.50 -6.18 -16.14
CA LYS A 86 -2.54 -6.33 -17.17
C LYS A 86 -3.90 -6.67 -16.54
N SER A 87 -3.92 -7.59 -15.59
CA SER A 87 -5.11 -7.94 -14.83
C SER A 87 -5.60 -6.77 -13.98
N ALA A 88 -4.70 -6.08 -13.28
CA ALA A 88 -5.03 -4.90 -12.48
C ALA A 88 -5.65 -3.78 -13.33
N ARG A 89 -5.16 -3.58 -14.56
CA ARG A 89 -5.76 -2.64 -15.53
C ARG A 89 -7.19 -3.03 -15.86
N PHE A 90 -7.45 -4.29 -16.19
CA PHE A 90 -8.79 -4.77 -16.52
C PHE A 90 -9.76 -4.60 -15.34
N ILE A 91 -9.35 -5.05 -14.15
CA ILE A 91 -10.16 -4.94 -12.93
C ILE A 91 -10.43 -3.48 -12.57
N THR A 92 -9.43 -2.59 -12.71
CA THR A 92 -9.64 -1.15 -12.51
C THR A 92 -10.70 -0.59 -13.46
N HIS A 93 -10.76 -1.06 -14.72
CA HIS A 93 -11.79 -0.63 -15.66
C HIS A 93 -13.20 -1.02 -15.26
N ILE A 94 -13.33 -2.10 -14.48
CA ILE A 94 -14.60 -2.53 -13.87
C ILE A 94 -14.89 -1.64 -12.66
N ILE A 95 -13.97 -1.56 -11.69
CA ILE A 95 -14.16 -0.82 -10.43
C ILE A 95 -14.51 0.65 -10.70
N LYS A 96 -13.83 1.32 -11.63
CA LYS A 96 -14.07 2.76 -11.91
C LYS A 96 -15.45 3.08 -12.50
N ARG A 97 -16.23 2.08 -12.93
CA ARG A 97 -17.59 2.27 -13.46
C ARG A 97 -18.66 2.26 -12.38
N PHE A 98 -18.30 1.85 -11.15
CA PHE A 98 -19.23 1.87 -10.03
C PHE A 98 -19.53 3.31 -9.61
N PRO A 99 -20.77 3.58 -9.17
CA PRO A 99 -21.14 4.92 -8.72
C PRO A 99 -20.24 5.36 -7.56
N PHE A 100 -19.93 6.65 -7.57
CA PHE A 100 -19.15 7.36 -6.54
C PHE A 100 -17.67 6.99 -6.44
N VAL A 101 -17.13 6.08 -7.26
CA VAL A 101 -15.68 5.80 -7.29
C VAL A 101 -14.92 6.99 -7.90
N ARG A 102 -14.05 7.65 -7.14
CA ARG A 102 -13.28 8.83 -7.58
C ARG A 102 -11.84 8.51 -7.93
N ALA A 103 -11.25 7.46 -7.34
CA ALA A 103 -9.95 6.95 -7.72
C ALA A 103 -9.80 5.46 -7.36
N VAL A 104 -8.87 4.78 -8.03
CA VAL A 104 -8.46 3.42 -7.69
C VAL A 104 -6.95 3.38 -7.63
N PHE A 105 -6.44 2.86 -6.53
CA PHE A 105 -5.02 2.67 -6.28
C PHE A 105 -4.73 1.18 -6.08
N VAL A 106 -3.55 0.75 -6.50
CA VAL A 106 -3.00 -0.58 -6.22
C VAL A 106 -2.07 -0.49 -5.02
N THR A 107 -2.24 -1.42 -4.08
CA THR A 107 -1.45 -1.56 -2.84
C THR A 107 -0.81 -2.95 -2.77
N GLY A 108 -0.27 -3.33 -1.61
CA GLY A 108 0.20 -4.71 -1.38
C GLY A 108 1.40 -5.09 -2.25
N SER A 109 1.48 -6.36 -2.65
CA SER A 109 2.66 -6.90 -3.37
C SER A 109 2.85 -6.32 -4.78
N LEU A 110 1.75 -6.10 -5.51
CA LEU A 110 1.80 -5.58 -6.88
C LEU A 110 2.32 -4.14 -6.92
N SER A 111 1.92 -3.31 -5.95
CA SER A 111 2.40 -1.93 -5.85
C SER A 111 3.93 -1.85 -5.74
N LYS A 112 4.56 -2.85 -5.13
CA LYS A 112 6.02 -2.97 -4.91
C LYS A 112 6.75 -3.74 -6.03
N ASN A 113 6.04 -4.09 -7.11
CA ASN A 113 6.52 -4.99 -8.16
C ASN A 113 7.10 -6.30 -7.57
N SER A 114 6.40 -6.87 -6.58
CA SER A 114 6.87 -8.01 -5.79
C SER A 114 5.85 -9.16 -5.76
N SER A 115 5.03 -9.31 -6.82
CA SER A 115 3.99 -10.32 -6.90
C SER A 115 4.55 -11.73 -7.16
N ILE A 116 3.85 -12.74 -6.67
CA ILE A 116 4.07 -14.16 -6.98
C ILE A 116 2.84 -14.72 -7.74
N PRO A 117 2.88 -15.94 -8.32
CA PRO A 117 1.77 -16.48 -9.11
C PRO A 117 0.39 -16.49 -8.43
N ASP A 118 0.37 -16.60 -7.09
CA ASP A 118 -0.84 -16.62 -6.27
C ASP A 118 -1.07 -15.33 -5.48
N SER A 119 -0.38 -14.24 -5.81
CA SER A 119 -0.65 -12.95 -5.19
C SER A 119 -2.04 -12.44 -5.57
N ASP A 120 -2.76 -11.94 -4.56
CA ASP A 120 -3.99 -11.19 -4.74
C ASP A 120 -3.73 -9.83 -5.41
N LEU A 121 -4.75 -9.32 -6.10
CA LEU A 121 -4.80 -7.93 -6.56
C LEU A 121 -5.47 -7.05 -5.51
N ASP A 122 -4.66 -6.37 -4.71
CA ASP A 122 -5.11 -5.44 -3.66
C ASP A 122 -5.36 -4.04 -4.21
N PHE A 123 -6.58 -3.55 -3.98
CA PHE A 123 -7.02 -2.22 -4.36
C PHE A 123 -7.46 -1.40 -3.15
N MET A 124 -7.08 -0.13 -3.19
CA MET A 124 -7.67 0.93 -2.38
C MET A 124 -8.56 1.79 -3.28
N VAL A 125 -9.75 2.13 -2.80
CA VAL A 125 -10.75 2.90 -3.56
C VAL A 125 -11.03 4.21 -2.84
N VAL A 126 -10.85 5.33 -3.57
CA VAL A 126 -11.30 6.64 -3.12
C VAL A 126 -12.72 6.87 -3.64
N THR A 127 -13.61 7.33 -2.78
CA THR A 127 -15.03 7.56 -3.08
C THR A 127 -15.41 9.03 -2.89
N GLU A 128 -16.53 9.44 -3.48
CA GLU A 128 -17.15 10.72 -3.16
C GLU A 128 -17.58 10.78 -1.69
N ASN A 129 -17.54 11.98 -1.12
CA ASN A 129 -17.98 12.23 0.25
C ASN A 129 -19.43 11.74 0.48
N ASN A 130 -19.65 11.15 1.65
CA ASN A 130 -20.96 10.61 2.07
C ASN A 130 -21.54 9.50 1.15
N ARG A 131 -20.72 8.87 0.30
CA ARG A 131 -21.17 7.83 -0.64
C ARG A 131 -20.33 6.54 -0.59
N LEU A 132 -19.44 6.46 0.39
CA LEU A 132 -18.49 5.36 0.55
C LEU A 132 -19.22 4.03 0.69
N TRP A 133 -20.24 3.96 1.54
CA TRP A 133 -20.91 2.72 1.90
C TRP A 133 -21.82 2.18 0.81
N ILE A 134 -22.42 3.07 0.01
CA ILE A 134 -23.10 2.67 -1.23
C ILE A 134 -22.10 2.06 -2.21
N SER A 135 -21.01 2.77 -2.51
CA SER A 135 -20.00 2.32 -3.48
C SER A 135 -19.39 0.98 -3.05
N ARG A 136 -18.97 0.89 -1.78
CA ARG A 136 -18.47 -0.33 -1.16
C ARG A 136 -19.47 -1.46 -1.29
N THR A 137 -20.72 -1.26 -0.91
CA THR A 137 -21.73 -2.32 -0.90
C THR A 137 -21.96 -2.87 -2.30
N LEU A 138 -22.08 -2.00 -3.31
CA LEU A 138 -22.24 -2.41 -4.70
C LEU A 138 -21.03 -3.20 -5.22
N LEU A 139 -19.80 -2.76 -4.90
CA LEU A 139 -18.56 -3.48 -5.26
C LEU A 139 -18.47 -4.85 -4.57
N MET A 140 -18.87 -4.94 -3.29
CA MET A 140 -18.88 -6.21 -2.56
C MET A 140 -19.97 -7.16 -3.08
N LEU A 141 -21.15 -6.64 -3.45
CA LEU A 141 -22.20 -7.43 -4.08
C LEU A 141 -21.77 -7.94 -5.46
N PHE A 142 -21.15 -7.09 -6.27
CA PHE A 142 -20.56 -7.47 -7.56
C PHE A 142 -19.56 -8.61 -7.39
N LYS A 143 -18.62 -8.48 -6.44
CA LYS A 143 -17.65 -9.54 -6.12
C LYS A 143 -18.36 -10.84 -5.74
N LYS A 144 -19.37 -10.79 -4.87
CA LYS A 144 -20.06 -11.97 -4.38
C LYS A 144 -20.85 -12.68 -5.48
N ILE A 145 -21.54 -11.92 -6.32
CA ILE A 145 -22.49 -12.45 -7.32
C ILE A 145 -21.76 -12.84 -8.61
N LEU A 146 -20.94 -11.94 -9.17
CA LEU A 146 -20.35 -12.11 -10.50
C LEU A 146 -18.95 -12.71 -10.47
N LEU A 147 -18.22 -12.56 -9.36
CA LEU A 147 -16.89 -13.17 -9.21
C LEU A 147 -16.91 -14.38 -8.26
N PHE A 148 -18.10 -14.85 -7.87
CA PHE A 148 -18.30 -15.97 -6.94
C PHE A 148 -17.44 -15.86 -5.67
N ASN A 149 -17.27 -14.63 -5.18
CA ASN A 149 -16.43 -14.27 -4.04
C ASN A 149 -14.93 -14.60 -4.20
N SER A 150 -14.41 -14.69 -5.43
CA SER A 150 -12.97 -14.86 -5.68
C SER A 150 -12.17 -13.66 -5.15
N HIS A 151 -11.13 -13.94 -4.35
CA HIS A 151 -10.24 -12.94 -3.78
C HIS A 151 -9.03 -12.63 -4.67
N LYS A 152 -8.63 -13.57 -5.54
CA LYS A 152 -7.40 -13.51 -6.35
C LYS A 152 -7.27 -12.26 -7.21
N TYR A 153 -8.38 -11.81 -7.80
CA TYR A 153 -8.36 -10.68 -8.75
C TYR A 153 -9.16 -9.45 -8.28
N PHE A 154 -9.84 -9.53 -7.13
CA PHE A 154 -10.74 -8.47 -6.66
C PHE A 154 -10.71 -8.41 -5.12
N CYS A 155 -9.56 -7.99 -4.60
CA CYS A 155 -9.40 -7.68 -3.19
C CYS A 155 -9.48 -6.17 -3.01
N ILE A 156 -10.58 -5.68 -2.45
CA ILE A 156 -10.67 -4.27 -2.03
C ILE A 156 -10.71 -4.26 -0.50
N ASN A 157 -9.59 -3.91 0.10
CA ASN A 157 -9.39 -3.96 1.55
C ASN A 157 -9.46 -2.57 2.21
N TYR A 158 -9.44 -1.50 1.42
CA TYR A 158 -9.48 -0.13 1.92
C TYR A 158 -10.35 0.77 1.05
N PHE A 159 -11.35 1.40 1.66
CA PHE A 159 -12.13 2.48 1.08
C PHE A 159 -11.93 3.75 1.91
N ILE A 160 -11.79 4.88 1.22
CA ILE A 160 -11.65 6.20 1.83
C ILE A 160 -12.52 7.20 1.05
N SER A 161 -13.09 8.20 1.70
CA SER A 161 -13.72 9.34 1.02
C SER A 161 -12.69 10.43 0.72
N GLU A 162 -12.99 11.26 -0.27
CA GLU A 162 -12.11 12.37 -0.69
C GLU A 162 -11.91 13.46 0.38
N ASP A 163 -12.77 13.55 1.39
CA ASP A 163 -12.62 14.41 2.58
C ASP A 163 -11.84 13.76 3.74
N SER A 164 -11.54 12.46 3.65
CA SER A 164 -10.96 11.68 4.75
C SER A 164 -9.63 11.05 4.37
N LEU A 165 -8.88 11.65 3.44
CA LEU A 165 -7.67 11.07 2.82
C LEU A 165 -6.50 10.77 3.79
N VAL A 166 -6.49 11.36 4.98
CA VAL A 166 -5.42 11.17 5.97
C VAL A 166 -5.54 9.78 6.60
N ILE A 167 -4.47 8.99 6.52
CA ILE A 167 -4.36 7.73 7.26
C ILE A 167 -3.95 8.05 8.70
N SER A 168 -4.78 7.65 9.66
CA SER A 168 -4.58 7.97 11.08
C SER A 168 -3.44 7.19 11.74
N GLU A 169 -3.22 5.96 11.32
CA GLU A 169 -2.20 5.07 11.87
C GLU A 169 -0.83 5.37 11.24
N LYS A 170 0.10 5.91 12.03
CA LYS A 170 1.44 6.32 11.56
C LYS A 170 2.51 5.40 12.12
N ASN A 171 3.17 4.66 11.24
CA ASN A 171 4.35 3.85 11.56
C ASN A 171 5.06 3.49 10.25
N ILE A 172 6.26 2.89 10.36
CA ILE A 172 7.09 2.54 9.20
C ILE A 172 6.39 1.59 8.21
N PHE A 173 5.53 0.69 8.69
CA PHE A 173 4.78 -0.22 7.81
C PHE A 173 3.77 0.56 6.96
N ILE A 174 2.94 1.40 7.58
CA ILE A 174 1.96 2.22 6.86
C ILE A 174 2.67 3.25 5.96
N ALA A 175 3.75 3.87 6.44
CA ALA A 175 4.56 4.78 5.62
C ALA A 175 5.07 4.08 4.37
N THR A 176 5.54 2.83 4.50
CA THR A 176 6.00 2.03 3.36
C THR A 176 4.85 1.73 2.39
N GLU A 177 3.68 1.31 2.88
CA GLU A 177 2.51 1.06 2.03
C GLU A 177 2.08 2.32 1.25
N ILE A 178 2.05 3.48 1.91
CA ILE A 178 1.70 4.76 1.28
C ILE A 178 2.76 5.16 0.24
N ALA A 179 4.06 5.06 0.57
CA ALA A 179 5.14 5.43 -0.33
C ALA A 179 5.04 4.65 -1.66
N HIS A 180 4.69 3.36 -1.61
CA HIS A 180 4.61 2.47 -2.77
C HIS A 180 3.27 2.52 -3.51
N ILE A 181 2.31 3.34 -3.07
CA ILE A 181 0.99 3.35 -3.70
C ILE A 181 1.07 3.78 -5.16
N LYS A 182 0.30 3.11 -6.02
CA LYS A 182 0.28 3.37 -7.47
C LYS A 182 -1.15 3.56 -7.95
N SER A 183 -1.41 4.67 -8.64
CA SER A 183 -2.73 4.92 -9.21
C SER A 183 -2.98 4.09 -10.46
N THR A 184 -4.18 3.53 -10.59
CA THR A 184 -4.67 2.91 -11.83
C THR A 184 -5.85 3.67 -12.43
N PHE A 185 -6.49 4.52 -11.63
CA PHE A 185 -7.53 5.47 -12.02
C PHE A 185 -7.38 6.77 -11.22
N ASN A 186 -7.38 7.91 -11.92
CA ASN A 186 -7.27 9.27 -11.37
C ASN A 186 -5.96 9.54 -10.61
N SER A 187 -4.89 9.85 -11.34
CA SER A 187 -3.57 10.19 -10.76
C SER A 187 -3.58 11.48 -9.94
N GLY A 188 -4.44 12.44 -10.29
CA GLY A 188 -4.60 13.69 -9.53
C GLY A 188 -5.06 13.43 -8.09
N MET A 189 -5.97 12.47 -7.89
CA MET A 189 -6.41 12.07 -6.55
C MET A 189 -5.31 11.34 -5.77
N MET A 190 -4.42 10.59 -6.44
CA MET A 190 -3.26 9.99 -5.77
C MET A 190 -2.32 11.06 -5.23
N PHE A 191 -2.08 12.14 -5.98
CA PHE A 191 -1.26 13.25 -5.48
C PHE A 191 -1.89 13.93 -4.26
N LYS A 192 -3.21 14.18 -4.28
CA LYS A 192 -3.92 14.67 -3.09
C LYS A 192 -3.82 13.72 -1.90
N PHE A 193 -3.91 12.41 -2.14
CA PHE A 193 -3.74 11.40 -1.10
C PHE A 193 -2.33 11.40 -0.52
N LEU A 194 -1.30 11.47 -1.36
CA LEU A 194 0.10 11.54 -0.92
C LEU A 194 0.41 12.85 -0.18
N GLU A 195 -0.17 13.96 -0.61
CA GLU A 195 -0.06 15.26 0.06
C GLU A 195 -0.72 15.23 1.46
N ALA A 196 -1.95 14.70 1.56
CA ALA A 196 -2.63 14.51 2.84
C ALA A 196 -1.85 13.59 3.80
N ASN A 197 -1.00 12.72 3.26
CA ASN A 197 -0.14 11.81 4.02
C ASN A 197 1.34 12.21 3.96
N SER A 198 1.64 13.51 3.89
CA SER A 198 3.02 14.02 3.88
C SER A 198 3.86 13.62 5.10
N TRP A 199 3.21 13.20 6.19
CA TRP A 199 3.84 12.67 7.41
C TRP A 199 4.76 11.47 7.11
N ILE A 200 4.60 10.75 5.99
CA ILE A 200 5.55 9.69 5.63
C ILE A 200 6.99 10.19 5.46
N LYS A 201 7.18 11.49 5.23
CA LYS A 201 8.51 12.12 5.15
C LYS A 201 9.25 12.16 6.49
N GLU A 202 8.55 11.96 7.60
CA GLU A 202 9.17 11.73 8.92
C GLU A 202 9.95 10.40 8.91
N PHE A 203 9.47 9.41 8.14
CA PHE A 203 10.11 8.11 7.95
C PHE A 203 11.08 8.11 6.76
N PHE A 204 10.72 8.81 5.68
CA PHE A 204 11.43 8.82 4.40
C PHE A 204 11.65 10.25 3.89
N PRO A 205 12.57 11.03 4.51
CA PRO A 205 12.75 12.44 4.17
C PRO A 205 13.18 12.70 2.72
N ASN A 206 13.83 11.72 2.08
CA ASN A 206 14.27 11.81 0.68
C ASN A 206 13.19 11.40 -0.33
N TYR A 207 12.07 10.83 0.13
CA TYR A 207 10.98 10.40 -0.73
C TYR A 207 10.38 11.59 -1.50
N ARG A 208 10.20 11.39 -2.80
CA ARG A 208 9.59 12.38 -3.70
C ARG A 208 8.34 11.80 -4.34
N THR A 209 7.27 12.57 -4.28
CA THR A 209 6.04 12.25 -5.01
C THR A 209 6.32 12.19 -6.51
N GLY A 210 5.87 11.11 -7.16
CA GLY A 210 6.13 10.90 -8.60
C GLY A 210 7.47 10.23 -8.90
N ASP A 211 8.17 9.72 -7.88
CA ASP A 211 9.36 8.90 -8.06
C ASP A 211 9.03 7.67 -8.93
N PRO A 212 9.78 7.42 -10.03
CA PRO A 212 9.53 6.31 -10.94
C PRO A 212 9.53 4.93 -10.30
N TYR A 213 10.29 4.71 -9.22
CA TYR A 213 10.34 3.42 -8.54
C TYR A 213 9.06 3.15 -7.74
N PHE A 214 8.43 4.19 -7.21
CA PHE A 214 7.38 4.08 -6.20
C PHE A 214 5.98 4.38 -6.74
N ASN A 215 5.81 5.41 -7.56
CA ASN A 215 4.47 5.90 -7.92
C ASN A 215 4.08 5.71 -9.40
N SER A 216 4.95 5.10 -10.20
CA SER A 216 4.63 4.76 -11.59
C SER A 216 3.90 3.42 -11.68
N SER A 217 2.68 3.45 -12.22
CA SER A 217 1.91 2.25 -12.58
C SER A 217 2.47 1.56 -13.82
N GLY A 218 2.16 0.27 -14.01
CA GLY A 218 2.55 -0.49 -15.21
C GLY A 218 1.84 -0.08 -16.51
N PHE A 219 1.07 1.03 -16.51
CA PHE A 219 0.37 1.55 -17.69
C PHE A 219 -0.05 3.02 -17.49
N LYS A 220 -0.39 3.71 -18.60
CA LYS A 220 -0.91 5.08 -18.58
C LYS A 220 -2.28 5.15 -17.90
N VAL A 221 -2.36 5.93 -16.82
CA VAL A 221 -3.57 6.10 -16.02
C VAL A 221 -4.64 6.88 -16.79
N ASN A 222 -5.88 6.40 -16.70
CA ASN A 222 -7.04 7.14 -17.19
C ASN A 222 -7.60 8.02 -16.07
N ASN A 223 -7.85 9.30 -16.36
CA ASN A 223 -8.39 10.26 -15.40
C ASN A 223 -9.86 10.62 -15.65
N ARG A 224 -10.49 10.06 -16.69
CA ARG A 224 -11.88 10.37 -17.08
C ARG A 224 -12.86 9.48 -16.31
N LYS A 225 -13.86 10.13 -15.70
CA LYS A 225 -15.04 9.46 -15.12
C LYS A 225 -15.81 8.70 -16.21
N SER A 226 -16.48 7.61 -15.82
CA SER A 226 -17.30 6.83 -16.76
C SER A 226 -18.69 7.46 -16.91
N TYR A 227 -19.26 7.49 -18.12
CA TYR A 227 -20.66 7.92 -18.30
C TYR A 227 -21.66 7.04 -17.53
N PHE A 228 -21.42 5.72 -17.50
CA PHE A 228 -22.25 4.78 -16.73
C PHE A 228 -22.26 5.09 -15.24
N GLN A 229 -21.11 5.51 -14.71
CA GLN A 229 -20.99 5.95 -13.34
C GLN A 229 -21.90 7.16 -13.08
N SER A 230 -21.84 8.20 -13.93
CA SER A 230 -22.66 9.41 -13.74
C SER A 230 -24.16 9.13 -13.72
N ILE A 231 -24.64 8.21 -14.58
CA ILE A 231 -26.08 7.85 -14.65
C ILE A 231 -26.48 7.06 -13.39
N ALA A 232 -25.67 6.09 -12.98
CA ALA A 232 -25.95 5.29 -11.79
C ALA A 232 -25.94 6.13 -10.50
N GLU A 233 -25.14 7.19 -10.44
CA GLU A 233 -25.08 8.11 -9.29
C GLU A 233 -26.42 8.83 -9.05
N ILE A 234 -27.18 9.15 -10.10
CA ILE A 234 -28.48 9.86 -10.01
C ILE A 234 -29.47 9.10 -9.10
N ILE A 235 -29.46 7.77 -9.16
CA ILE A 235 -30.34 6.90 -8.35
C ILE A 235 -30.13 7.13 -6.85
N PHE A 236 -28.91 7.48 -6.46
CA PHE A 236 -28.49 7.61 -5.07
C PHE A 236 -28.14 9.06 -4.71
N MET A 237 -28.62 10.05 -5.47
CA MET A 237 -28.47 11.45 -5.14
C MET A 237 -29.47 11.90 -4.06
N GLY A 238 -29.06 12.84 -3.23
CA GLY A 238 -29.90 13.46 -2.20
C GLY A 238 -30.12 12.62 -0.92
N LYS A 239 -31.15 13.00 -0.14
CA LYS A 239 -31.39 12.51 1.23
C LYS A 239 -31.66 11.01 1.33
N THR A 240 -32.22 10.41 0.29
CA THR A 240 -32.43 8.96 0.23
C THR A 240 -31.11 8.20 0.12
N GLY A 241 -30.19 8.69 -0.71
CA GLY A 241 -28.81 8.21 -0.79
C GLY A 241 -28.09 8.33 0.56
N ASP A 242 -28.20 9.48 1.22
CA ASP A 242 -27.59 9.71 2.53
C ASP A 242 -28.06 8.67 3.57
N LYS A 243 -29.38 8.41 3.61
CA LYS A 243 -29.97 7.39 4.50
C LYS A 243 -29.49 5.98 4.17
N LEU A 244 -29.39 5.64 2.88
CA LEU A 244 -28.91 4.33 2.43
C LEU A 244 -27.43 4.12 2.77
N ASP A 245 -26.60 5.14 2.63
CA ASP A 245 -25.18 5.08 2.96
C ASP A 245 -24.99 4.77 4.45
N VAL A 246 -25.68 5.50 5.34
CA VAL A 246 -25.70 5.22 6.78
C VAL A 246 -26.23 3.81 7.06
N TYR A 247 -27.32 3.40 6.43
CA TYR A 247 -27.88 2.07 6.62
C TYR A 247 -26.88 0.95 6.26
N PHE A 248 -26.18 1.06 5.13
CA PHE A 248 -25.18 0.08 4.70
C PHE A 248 -23.96 0.04 5.64
N ARG A 249 -23.55 1.19 6.18
CA ARG A 249 -22.55 1.25 7.24
C ARG A 249 -22.99 0.45 8.47
N GLU A 250 -24.15 0.78 9.03
CA GLU A 250 -24.63 0.14 10.26
C GLU A 250 -24.83 -1.38 10.08
N LYS A 251 -25.27 -1.81 8.90
CA LYS A 251 -25.34 -3.24 8.55
C LYS A 251 -23.96 -3.90 8.50
N THR A 252 -22.96 -3.22 7.94
CA THR A 252 -21.59 -3.74 7.90
C THR A 252 -20.98 -3.84 9.31
N ILE A 253 -21.16 -2.81 10.14
CA ILE A 253 -20.69 -2.82 11.53
C ILE A 253 -21.31 -4.00 12.29
N LYS A 254 -22.63 -4.20 12.18
CA LYS A 254 -23.32 -5.35 12.79
C LYS A 254 -22.78 -6.68 12.28
N HIS A 255 -22.48 -6.79 10.99
CA HIS A 255 -21.87 -8.00 10.42
C HIS A 255 -20.50 -8.29 11.04
N TRP A 256 -19.61 -7.30 11.12
CA TRP A 256 -18.28 -7.47 11.71
C TRP A 256 -18.33 -7.78 13.20
N ASN A 257 -19.17 -7.10 13.97
CA ASN A 257 -19.37 -7.39 15.39
C ASN A 257 -19.83 -8.83 15.63
N LYS A 258 -20.69 -9.37 14.76
CA LYS A 258 -21.15 -10.76 14.85
C LYS A 258 -20.08 -11.77 14.40
N LYS A 259 -19.43 -11.52 13.27
CA LYS A 259 -18.47 -12.47 12.66
C LYS A 259 -17.16 -12.56 13.44
N TYR A 260 -16.73 -11.46 14.02
CA TYR A 260 -15.44 -11.29 14.71
C TYR A 260 -15.67 -10.93 16.19
N SER A 261 -16.61 -11.63 16.82
CA SER A 261 -16.94 -11.47 18.24
C SER A 261 -15.82 -11.94 19.18
N ASN A 262 -14.89 -12.72 18.66
CA ASN A 262 -13.72 -13.24 19.37
C ASN A 262 -12.63 -12.19 19.62
N TYR A 263 -12.64 -11.07 18.87
CA TYR A 263 -11.75 -9.94 19.12
C TYR A 263 -12.39 -8.98 20.11
N ASP A 264 -11.56 -8.34 20.95
CA ASP A 264 -12.02 -7.22 21.75
C ASP A 264 -12.46 -6.04 20.85
N LYS A 265 -13.15 -5.08 21.46
CA LYS A 265 -13.75 -3.96 20.72
C LYS A 265 -12.70 -3.10 20.01
N GLU A 266 -11.58 -2.80 20.67
CA GLU A 266 -10.55 -1.91 20.16
C GLU A 266 -9.78 -2.58 19.01
N GLU A 267 -9.38 -3.84 19.18
CA GLU A 267 -8.74 -4.61 18.12
C GLU A 267 -9.69 -4.77 16.92
N ARG A 268 -10.98 -5.02 17.16
CA ARG A 268 -11.97 -5.10 16.08
C ARG A 268 -12.14 -3.78 15.33
N GLU A 269 -12.24 -2.65 16.02
CA GLU A 269 -12.35 -1.32 15.41
C GLU A 269 -11.09 -0.94 14.62
N ARG A 270 -9.91 -1.38 15.08
CA ARG A 270 -8.63 -1.21 14.36
C ARG A 270 -8.55 -2.07 13.10
N LEU A 271 -8.99 -3.34 13.15
CA LEU A 271 -8.93 -4.27 12.01
C LEU A 271 -10.06 -4.03 10.98
N PHE A 272 -11.22 -3.57 11.44
CA PHE A 272 -12.45 -3.39 10.66
C PHE A 272 -13.02 -1.97 10.78
N THR A 273 -12.16 -0.95 10.68
CA THR A 273 -12.54 0.46 10.77
C THR A 273 -13.70 0.77 9.83
N SER A 274 -14.80 1.30 10.37
CA SER A 274 -16.07 1.50 9.67
C SER A 274 -16.69 2.86 10.03
N THR A 275 -16.03 3.95 9.65
CA THR A 275 -16.52 5.33 9.87
C THR A 275 -17.36 5.81 8.69
N SER A 276 -17.85 7.06 8.69
CA SER A 276 -18.50 7.64 7.50
C SER A 276 -17.54 7.70 6.30
N GLY A 277 -16.27 8.05 6.52
CA GLY A 277 -15.29 8.28 5.48
C GLY A 277 -14.24 7.18 5.28
N VAL A 278 -14.25 6.12 6.09
CA VAL A 278 -13.28 5.01 5.99
C VAL A 278 -13.96 3.66 6.19
N SER A 279 -13.68 2.72 5.28
CA SER A 279 -13.91 1.29 5.49
C SER A 279 -12.63 0.50 5.25
N LYS A 280 -12.02 0.00 6.32
CA LYS A 280 -10.80 -0.82 6.30
C LYS A 280 -11.13 -2.27 6.67
N THR A 281 -10.47 -3.24 6.05
CA THR A 281 -10.61 -4.66 6.41
C THR A 281 -9.26 -5.37 6.25
N HIS A 282 -8.59 -5.60 7.38
CA HIS A 282 -7.32 -6.35 7.43
C HIS A 282 -7.40 -7.52 8.40
N PRO A 283 -7.91 -8.69 7.98
CA PRO A 283 -7.87 -9.87 8.84
C PRO A 283 -6.41 -10.30 9.09
N GLY A 284 -6.09 -10.73 10.31
CA GLY A 284 -4.81 -11.40 10.62
C GLY A 284 -3.65 -10.52 11.11
N ASN A 285 -3.87 -9.21 11.33
CA ASN A 285 -2.91 -8.33 12.05
C ASN A 285 -1.46 -8.38 11.49
N MET A 286 -1.29 -8.52 10.16
CA MET A 286 0.03 -8.66 9.50
C MET A 286 1.01 -7.54 9.84
N GLN A 287 0.50 -6.33 10.02
CA GLN A 287 1.29 -5.18 10.45
C GLN A 287 2.05 -5.46 11.76
N LYS A 288 1.37 -6.02 12.78
CA LYS A 288 2.00 -6.35 14.07
C LYS A 288 3.11 -7.39 13.88
N VAL A 289 2.89 -8.38 13.02
CA VAL A 289 3.88 -9.40 12.69
C VAL A 289 5.11 -8.76 12.03
N ILE A 290 4.92 -7.89 11.04
CA ILE A 290 6.01 -7.23 10.31
C ILE A 290 6.81 -6.31 11.24
N LEU A 291 6.13 -5.47 12.03
CA LEU A 291 6.78 -4.56 12.97
C LEU A 291 7.58 -5.31 14.04
N ASN A 292 7.04 -6.42 14.57
CA ASN A 292 7.78 -7.25 15.52
C ASN A 292 9.02 -7.89 14.89
N ASN A 293 8.89 -8.45 13.68
CA ASN A 293 10.04 -8.98 12.94
C ASN A 293 11.10 -7.90 12.69
N TYR A 294 10.68 -6.67 12.40
CA TYR A 294 11.60 -5.56 12.21
C TYR A 294 12.35 -5.20 13.49
N ARG A 295 11.62 -5.03 14.62
CA ARG A 295 12.24 -4.75 15.93
C ARG A 295 13.26 -5.83 16.32
N GLU A 296 12.92 -7.10 16.15
CA GLU A 296 13.84 -8.21 16.45
C GLU A 296 15.08 -8.21 15.56
N ARG A 297 14.96 -7.84 14.28
CA ARG A 297 16.10 -7.67 13.39
C ARG A 297 16.98 -6.51 13.82
N LEU A 298 16.40 -5.36 14.16
CA LEU A 298 17.15 -4.19 14.63
C LEU A 298 17.97 -4.49 15.89
N LYS A 299 17.37 -5.16 16.88
CA LYS A 299 18.07 -5.58 18.12
C LYS A 299 19.31 -6.42 17.85
N ARG A 300 19.25 -7.36 16.88
CA ARG A 300 20.41 -8.20 16.51
C ARG A 300 21.60 -7.42 15.98
N PHE A 301 21.37 -6.21 15.47
CA PHE A 301 22.40 -5.31 14.95
C PHE A 301 22.71 -4.15 15.91
N ASN A 302 22.21 -4.18 17.15
CA ASN A 302 22.30 -3.07 18.11
C ASN A 302 21.80 -1.74 17.53
N LEU A 303 20.72 -1.81 16.75
CA LEU A 303 20.05 -0.66 16.17
C LEU A 303 18.70 -0.45 16.85
N GLU A 304 18.29 0.81 16.94
CA GLU A 304 16.97 1.21 17.43
C GLU A 304 16.22 2.02 16.37
N TRP A 305 14.91 1.87 16.34
CA TRP A 305 14.02 2.71 15.55
C TRP A 305 13.27 3.63 16.52
N ASN A 306 13.40 4.93 16.34
CA ASN A 306 12.63 5.89 17.12
C ASN A 306 11.20 5.86 16.58
N GLU A 307 10.26 5.35 17.39
CA GLU A 307 8.83 5.31 17.06
C GLU A 307 8.19 6.69 17.09
#